data_AF-A0A6N9J2L0-F1
#
_entry.id   AF-A0A6N9J2L0-F1
#
_cell.length_a   1.000
_cell.length_b   1.000
_cell.length_c   1.000
_cell.angle_alpha   90.00
_cell.angle_beta   90.00
_cell.angle_gamma   90.00
#
_symmetry.space_group_name_H-M   'P 1'
#
loop_
_entity.id
_entity.type
_entity.pdbx_description
1 polymer ?
#
loop_
_entity_poly.entity_id
_entity_poly.type
_entity_poly.pdbx_seq_one_letter_code
_entity_poly.pdbx_strand_id
1 'polypeptide(L)'
;MIIEKNNKFSLVCDARVAEECSENSKWCDSEEEAQEWVEDECWIFSGEGWFCNECNSHFMRNLSQTRRDKGMDSLLPDGWDDDLETGINTVR
;
A
#
# COMPACT_ATOMS: atom_id res chain seq x y z
N MET A 1 -5.65 5.48 9.51
CA MET A 1 -6.43 6.36 10.44
C MET A 1 -7.28 7.38 9.65
N ILE A 2 -8.50 7.74 10.08
CA ILE A 2 -9.30 8.81 9.43
C ILE A 2 -8.99 10.18 10.07
N ILE A 3 -8.88 11.23 9.26
CA ILE A 3 -8.73 12.62 9.69
C ILE A 3 -9.84 13.51 9.12
N GLU A 4 -10.27 14.50 9.90
CA GLU A 4 -11.27 15.49 9.50
C GLU A 4 -10.65 16.89 9.44
N LYS A 5 -10.94 17.64 8.38
CA LYS A 5 -10.56 19.05 8.22
C LYS A 5 -11.59 19.80 7.39
N ASN A 6 -12.09 20.93 7.90
CA ASN A 6 -13.10 21.76 7.22
C ASN A 6 -14.34 20.95 6.77
N ASN A 7 -14.85 20.06 7.63
CA ASN A 7 -15.96 19.13 7.34
C ASN A 7 -15.71 18.20 6.14
N LYS A 8 -14.45 17.89 5.85
CA LYS A 8 -14.03 16.89 4.87
C LYS A 8 -13.22 15.82 5.57
N PHE A 9 -13.28 14.60 5.06
CA PHE A 9 -12.65 13.42 5.63
C PHE A 9 -11.59 12.85 4.68
N SER A 10 -10.51 12.29 5.24
CA SER A 10 -9.47 11.62 4.46
C SER A 10 -8.84 10.50 5.30
N LEU A 11 -8.41 9.43 4.66
CA LEU A 11 -7.62 8.37 5.28
C LEU A 11 -6.13 8.64 5.16
N VAL A 12 -5.46 8.57 6.29
CA VAL A 12 -4.00 8.64 6.37
C VAL A 12 -3.39 7.30 5.95
N CYS A 13 -2.36 7.37 5.10
CA CYS A 13 -1.46 6.25 4.89
C CYS A 13 -0.66 6.02 6.18
N ASP A 14 -0.80 4.84 6.77
CA ASP A 14 -0.24 4.54 8.09
C ASP A 14 1.25 4.15 8.02
N ALA A 15 1.78 3.83 6.83
CA ALA A 15 3.18 3.42 6.64
C ALA A 15 4.15 4.60 6.45
N ARG A 16 3.89 5.49 5.48
CA ARG A 16 4.72 6.68 5.17
C ARG A 16 6.22 6.39 4.98
N VAL A 17 6.53 5.27 4.32
CA VAL A 17 7.91 4.80 4.10
C VAL A 17 8.43 5.09 2.70
N ALA A 18 7.54 5.27 1.71
CA ALA A 18 7.93 5.62 0.34
C ALA A 18 8.09 7.14 0.20
N GLU A 19 9.04 7.57 -0.63
CA GLU A 19 9.27 8.99 -0.96
C GLU A 19 8.02 9.63 -1.59
N GLU A 20 7.36 8.92 -2.49
CA GLU A 20 6.13 9.34 -3.18
C GLU A 20 4.86 8.89 -2.45
N CYS A 21 4.91 8.76 -1.11
CA CYS A 21 3.73 8.42 -0.33
C CYS A 21 2.63 9.47 -0.53
N SER A 22 1.41 9.05 -0.85
CA SER A 22 0.24 9.94 -0.97
C SER A 22 -0.09 10.68 0.34
N GLU A 23 0.44 10.22 1.48
CA GLU A 23 0.21 10.67 2.86
C GLU A 23 -1.24 10.56 3.35
N ASN A 24 -2.18 11.05 2.56
CA ASN A 24 -3.61 11.11 2.80
C ASN A 24 -4.37 10.71 1.52
N SER A 25 -5.55 10.10 1.67
CA SER A 25 -6.49 9.86 0.58
C SER A 25 -7.06 11.18 0.06
N LYS A 26 -7.86 11.11 -1.00
CA LYS A 26 -8.73 12.23 -1.38
C LYS A 26 -9.55 12.73 -0.18
N TRP A 27 -9.72 14.04 -0.09
CA TRP A 27 -10.64 14.69 0.86
C TRP A 27 -12.08 14.57 0.36
N CYS A 28 -12.89 13.82 1.09
CA CYS A 28 -14.26 13.45 0.74
C CYS A 28 -15.29 14.09 1.68
N ASP A 29 -16.56 14.09 1.29
CA ASP A 29 -17.66 14.69 2.08
C ASP A 29 -18.10 13.82 3.26
N SER A 30 -17.74 12.53 3.25
CA SER A 30 -18.01 11.59 4.34
C SER A 30 -16.84 10.64 4.58
N GLU A 31 -16.82 10.01 5.76
CA GLU A 31 -15.86 8.93 6.07
C GLU A 31 -16.04 7.73 5.14
N GLU A 32 -17.28 7.39 4.79
CA GLU A 32 -17.64 6.28 3.87
C GLU A 32 -17.06 6.53 2.46
N GLU A 33 -17.24 7.73 1.90
CA GLU A 33 -16.68 8.08 0.58
C GLU A 33 -15.14 8.07 0.62
N ALA A 34 -14.53 8.45 1.75
CA ALA A 34 -13.08 8.37 1.90
C ALA A 34 -12.60 6.91 1.92
N GLN A 35 -13.34 6.00 2.57
CA GLN A 35 -13.06 4.56 2.59
C GLN A 35 -13.24 3.92 1.21
N GLU A 36 -14.36 4.18 0.54
CA GLU A 36 -14.60 3.71 -0.83
C GLU A 36 -13.48 4.15 -1.78
N TRP A 37 -13.02 5.40 -1.64
CA TRP A 37 -11.93 5.90 -2.49
C TRP A 37 -10.62 5.15 -2.28
N VAL A 38 -10.23 4.82 -1.04
CA VAL A 38 -8.98 4.06 -0.82
C VAL A 38 -9.11 2.61 -1.30
N GLU A 39 -10.31 2.04 -1.24
CA GLU A 39 -10.60 0.73 -1.83
C GLU A 39 -10.50 0.76 -3.37
N ASP A 40 -11.10 1.77 -4.01
CA ASP A 40 -11.05 1.97 -5.46
C ASP A 40 -9.60 2.21 -5.95
N GLU A 41 -8.82 2.98 -5.20
CA GLU A 41 -7.39 3.22 -5.46
C GLU A 41 -6.50 2.05 -5.01
N CYS A 42 -7.10 0.93 -4.59
CA CYS A 42 -6.43 -0.31 -4.23
C CYS A 42 -5.41 -0.16 -3.09
N TRP A 43 -5.61 0.78 -2.16
CA TRP A 43 -4.81 0.83 -0.94
C TRP A 43 -4.95 -0.49 -0.18
N ILE A 44 -3.91 -0.88 0.54
CA ILE A 44 -3.86 -2.16 1.24
C ILE A 44 -4.27 -1.97 2.70
N PHE A 45 -5.30 -2.68 3.15
CA PHE A 45 -5.67 -2.74 4.55
C PHE A 45 -4.87 -3.84 5.27
N SER A 46 -4.07 -3.44 6.25
CA SER A 46 -3.21 -4.35 7.04
C SER A 46 -3.93 -5.04 8.21
N GLY A 47 -5.18 -4.70 8.48
CA GLY A 47 -5.90 -5.05 9.71
C GLY A 47 -5.82 -3.99 10.79
N GLU A 48 -4.76 -3.17 10.79
CA GLU A 48 -4.58 -2.05 11.73
C GLU A 48 -4.73 -0.68 11.05
N GLY A 49 -4.54 -0.65 9.73
CA GLY A 49 -4.38 0.59 8.99
C GLY A 49 -4.29 0.42 7.49
N TRP A 50 -4.42 1.52 6.75
CA TRP A 50 -4.36 1.54 5.29
C TRP A 50 -3.00 2.02 4.78
N PHE A 51 -2.50 1.38 3.72
CA PHE A 51 -1.26 1.74 3.06
C PHE A 51 -1.52 2.10 1.60
N CYS A 52 -0.97 3.22 1.14
CA CYS A 52 -0.99 3.54 -0.28
C CYS A 52 -0.10 2.56 -1.09
N ASN A 53 -0.35 2.48 -2.39
CA ASN A 53 0.35 1.55 -3.30
C ASN A 53 1.87 1.75 -3.31
N GLU A 54 2.35 2.99 -3.17
CA GLU A 54 3.79 3.29 -3.13
C GLU A 54 4.44 2.72 -1.86
N CYS A 55 3.79 2.86 -0.70
CA CYS A 55 4.29 2.27 0.54
C CYS A 55 4.22 0.74 0.51
N ASN A 56 3.15 0.17 -0.06
CA ASN A 56 3.05 -1.27 -0.25
C ASN A 56 4.18 -1.80 -1.15
N SER A 57 4.41 -1.16 -2.30
CA SER A 57 5.52 -1.49 -3.21
C SER A 57 6.88 -1.41 -2.53
N HIS A 58 7.09 -0.39 -1.69
CA HIS A 58 8.31 -0.27 -0.88
C HIS A 58 8.50 -1.46 0.08
N PHE A 59 7.44 -1.93 0.75
CA PHE A 59 7.53 -3.13 1.59
C PHE A 59 7.84 -4.38 0.78
N MET A 60 7.18 -4.58 -0.35
CA MET A 60 7.34 -5.77 -1.18
C MET A 60 8.77 -5.87 -1.73
N ARG A 61 9.35 -4.75 -2.22
CA ARG A 61 10.76 -4.69 -2.64
C ARG A 61 11.73 -5.05 -1.52
N ASN A 62 11.52 -4.50 -0.32
CA ASN A 62 12.37 -4.81 0.84
C ASN A 62 12.23 -6.28 1.28
N LEU A 63 11.03 -6.85 1.17
CA LEU A 63 10.80 -8.26 1.47
C LEU A 63 11.54 -9.17 0.48
N SER A 64 11.47 -8.86 -0.82
CA SER A 64 12.25 -9.58 -1.85
C SER A 64 13.75 -9.52 -1.56
N GLN A 65 14.29 -8.33 -1.27
CA GLN A 65 15.70 -8.19 -0.93
C GLN A 65 16.08 -9.00 0.32
N THR A 66 15.26 -8.94 1.37
CA THR A 66 15.51 -9.68 2.62
C THR A 66 15.52 -11.20 2.40
N ARG A 67 14.69 -11.72 1.49
CA ARG A 67 14.67 -13.15 1.17
C ARG A 67 15.94 -13.59 0.45
N ARG A 68 16.40 -12.80 -0.52
CA ARG A 68 17.68 -13.02 -1.22
C ARG A 68 18.85 -13.00 -0.25
N ASP A 69 18.91 -12.00 0.62
CA ASP A 69 19.97 -11.85 1.62
C ASP A 69 20.02 -13.03 2.60
N LYS A 70 18.88 -13.66 2.87
CA LYS A 70 18.75 -14.85 3.73
C LYS A 70 18.89 -16.18 2.98
N GLY A 71 19.14 -16.16 1.66
CA GLY A 71 19.24 -17.37 0.83
C GLY A 71 17.93 -18.17 0.75
N MET A 72 16.79 -17.49 0.95
CA MET A 72 15.46 -18.13 0.97
C MET A 72 14.83 -18.27 -0.42
N ASP A 73 15.51 -17.87 -1.50
CA ASP A 73 14.98 -17.94 -2.88
C ASP A 73 14.55 -19.36 -3.27
N SER A 74 15.22 -20.38 -2.73
CA SER A 74 14.88 -21.80 -2.98
C SER A 74 13.57 -22.28 -2.36
N LEU A 75 12.93 -21.48 -1.50
CA LEU A 75 11.62 -21.78 -0.91
C LEU A 75 10.45 -21.28 -1.75
N LEU A 76 10.74 -20.53 -2.82
CA LEU A 76 9.72 -19.99 -3.72
C LEU A 76 9.68 -20.83 -5.00
N PRO A 77 8.47 -21.11 -5.53
CA PRO A 77 8.34 -21.63 -6.88
C PRO A 77 9.03 -20.69 -7.88
N ASP A 78 9.68 -21.26 -8.89
CA ASP A 78 10.34 -20.51 -9.96
C ASP A 78 9.39 -19.43 -10.52
N GLY A 79 9.76 -18.15 -10.42
CA GLY A 79 9.01 -17.01 -10.96
C GLY A 79 8.20 -16.14 -9.98
N TRP A 80 8.16 -16.47 -8.68
CA TRP A 80 7.46 -15.63 -7.68
C TRP A 80 8.21 -14.38 -7.21
N ASP A 81 9.52 -14.28 -7.48
CA ASP A 81 10.30 -13.09 -7.14
C ASP A 81 9.90 -11.87 -8.00
N ASP A 82 9.57 -12.09 -9.27
CA ASP A 82 9.15 -11.04 -10.21
C ASP A 82 7.81 -10.41 -9.80
N ASP A 83 6.89 -11.20 -9.22
CA ASP A 83 5.57 -10.76 -8.75
C ASP A 83 5.64 -9.86 -7.50
N LEU A 84 6.68 -10.00 -6.68
CA LEU A 84 6.89 -9.13 -5.51
C LEU A 84 7.61 -7.82 -5.87
N GLU A 85 8.48 -7.81 -6.88
CA GLU A 85 9.22 -6.61 -7.29
C GLU A 85 8.36 -5.62 -8.07
N THR A 86 7.44 -6.14 -8.89
CA THR A 86 6.60 -5.34 -9.78
C THR A 86 5.34 -4.79 -9.11
N GLY A 87 4.98 -5.34 -7.94
CA GLY A 87 3.69 -5.06 -7.31
C GLY A 87 2.54 -5.65 -8.13
N ILE A 88 1.36 -5.78 -7.52
CA ILE A 88 0.16 -6.24 -8.23
C ILE A 88 -0.20 -5.16 -9.26
N ASN A 89 0.16 -5.39 -10.53
CA ASN A 89 -0.13 -4.49 -11.63
C ASN A 89 -1.56 -4.77 -12.13
N THR A 90 -2.57 -4.21 -11.46
CA THR A 90 -4.00 -4.40 -11.81
C THR A 90 -4.51 -3.50 -12.93
N VAL A 91 -3.64 -2.76 -13.63
CA VAL A 91 -4.07 -1.88 -14.72
C VAL A 91 -4.26 -2.68 -16.01
N ARG A 92 -5.52 -2.82 -16.46
CA ARG A 92 -5.86 -3.07 -17.85
C ARG A 92 -6.99 -2.16 -18.31
#